data_AF-A0A812SUE7-F1
#
_entry.id   AF-A0A812SUE7-F1
#
_cell.length_a   1.000
_cell.length_b   1.000
_cell.length_c   1.000
_cell.angle_alpha   90.00
_cell.angle_beta   90.00
_cell.angle_gamma   90.00
#
_symmetry.space_group_name_H-M   'P 1'
#
loop_
_entity.id
_entity.type
_entity.pdbx_description
1 polymer ?
#
loop_
_entity_poly.entity_id
_entity_poly.type
_entity_poly.pdbx_seq_one_letter_code
_entity_poly.pdbx_strand_id
1 'polypeptide(L)'
;MASDDQKRKHLHEKVDADLVFTLEEAGVPLAAQYDLCLQYPSVRRFAAMADSKAELRSALKADLRIDPDAGGAQRATMASLVTAWQACCDMAEKERQQRSEAKVLGVPRVLSYTDRNAMLHAYERSYGHLEDREQPSSDYVALKVEEIEQGELLASALDEVGSKDEALTLSVQSSVDASGRLRVTRERKKSSSRRTPRSCGPSCAWKLRP
;
A
#
# COMPACT_ATOMS: atom_id res chain seq x y z
N MET A 1 4.43 -4.14 -32.25
CA MET A 1 3.73 -4.89 -31.18
C MET A 1 4.78 -5.27 -30.15
N ALA A 2 4.61 -4.87 -28.89
CA ALA A 2 5.54 -5.26 -27.83
C ALA A 2 5.46 -6.78 -27.62
N SER A 3 6.59 -7.43 -27.33
CA SER A 3 6.64 -8.84 -26.94
C SER A 3 5.87 -9.06 -25.63
N ASP A 4 5.32 -10.25 -25.41
CA ASP A 4 4.58 -10.56 -24.19
C ASP A 4 5.43 -10.39 -22.92
N ASP A 5 6.73 -10.67 -23.01
CA ASP A 5 7.68 -10.43 -21.90
C ASP A 5 7.85 -8.93 -21.62
N GLN A 6 7.85 -8.09 -22.66
CA GLN A 6 7.93 -6.64 -22.51
C GLN A 6 6.66 -6.08 -21.88
N LYS A 7 5.48 -6.61 -22.23
CA LYS A 7 4.20 -6.23 -21.63
C LYS A 7 4.19 -6.55 -20.13
N ARG A 8 4.56 -7.78 -19.76
CA ARG A 8 4.62 -8.20 -18.35
C ARG A 8 5.61 -7.37 -17.53
N LYS A 9 6.79 -7.10 -18.10
CA LYS A 9 7.80 -6.25 -17.46
C LYS A 9 7.26 -4.83 -17.22
N HIS A 10 6.54 -4.26 -18.19
CA HIS A 10 5.92 -2.95 -18.03
C HIS A 10 4.88 -2.94 -16.90
N LEU A 11 3.99 -3.95 -16.87
CA LEU A 11 2.96 -4.07 -15.82
C LEU A 11 3.60 -4.15 -14.42
N HIS A 12 4.68 -4.91 -14.27
CA HIS A 12 5.34 -5.06 -12.97
C HIS A 12 6.13 -3.81 -12.53
N GLU A 13 6.69 -3.04 -13.46
CA GLU A 13 7.57 -1.91 -13.13
C GLU A 13 6.82 -0.58 -12.98
N LYS A 14 5.76 -0.37 -13.77
CA LYS A 14 5.13 0.96 -13.94
C LYS A 14 3.68 1.05 -13.49
N VAL A 15 3.04 -0.08 -13.20
CA VAL A 15 1.62 -0.14 -12.82
C VAL A 15 1.51 -0.53 -11.37
N ASP A 16 0.50 0.01 -10.69
CA ASP A 16 0.19 -0.39 -9.32
C ASP A 16 -0.16 -1.88 -9.25
N ALA A 17 0.47 -2.61 -8.33
CA ALA A 17 0.25 -4.05 -8.15
C ALA A 17 -1.23 -4.40 -7.91
N ASP A 18 -1.95 -3.56 -7.18
CA ASP A 18 -3.38 -3.73 -6.93
C ASP A 18 -4.21 -3.69 -8.21
N LEU A 19 -3.88 -2.78 -9.15
CA LEU A 19 -4.57 -2.70 -10.43
C LEU A 19 -4.29 -3.93 -11.29
N VAL A 20 -3.03 -4.39 -11.34
CA VAL A 20 -2.66 -5.61 -12.08
C VAL A 20 -3.44 -6.81 -11.55
N PHE A 21 -3.50 -6.98 -10.22
CA PHE A 21 -4.26 -8.06 -9.59
C PHE A 21 -5.74 -8.02 -9.96
N THR A 22 -6.40 -6.86 -9.87
CA THR A 22 -7.82 -6.72 -10.22
C THR A 22 -8.11 -7.03 -11.68
N LEU A 23 -7.20 -6.65 -12.60
CA LEU A 23 -7.33 -6.95 -14.03
C LEU A 23 -7.15 -8.45 -14.33
N GLU A 24 -6.21 -9.12 -13.65
CA GLU A 24 -5.99 -10.56 -13.76
C GLU A 24 -7.17 -11.36 -13.19
N GLU A 25 -7.69 -10.96 -12.03
CA GLU A 25 -8.86 -11.58 -11.39
C GLU A 25 -10.11 -11.51 -12.28
N ALA A 26 -10.33 -10.37 -12.94
CA ALA A 26 -11.43 -10.20 -13.89
C ALA A 26 -11.21 -10.91 -15.24
N GLY A 27 -10.04 -11.52 -15.47
CA GLY A 27 -9.72 -12.27 -16.68
C GLY A 27 -9.44 -11.41 -17.90
N VAL A 28 -8.94 -10.18 -17.72
CA VAL A 28 -8.60 -9.28 -18.83
C VAL A 28 -7.39 -9.84 -19.60
N PRO A 29 -7.42 -9.96 -20.95
CA PRO A 29 -6.28 -10.43 -21.73
C PRO A 29 -5.05 -9.50 -21.62
N LEU A 30 -3.84 -10.07 -21.62
CA LEU A 30 -2.57 -9.34 -21.43
C LEU A 30 -2.39 -8.15 -22.39
N ALA A 31 -2.85 -8.27 -23.64
CA ALA A 31 -2.79 -7.17 -24.60
C ALA A 31 -3.65 -5.97 -24.14
N ALA A 32 -4.89 -6.23 -23.71
CA ALA A 32 -5.80 -5.20 -23.23
C ALA A 32 -5.34 -4.61 -21.88
N GLN A 33 -4.74 -5.42 -21.01
CA GLN A 33 -4.11 -4.93 -19.77
C GLN A 33 -3.00 -3.93 -20.08
N TYR A 34 -2.09 -4.29 -21.00
CA TYR A 34 -0.99 -3.41 -21.38
C TYR A 34 -1.48 -2.09 -22.00
N ASP A 35 -2.42 -2.16 -22.96
CA ASP A 35 -2.92 -0.98 -23.65
C ASP A 35 -3.66 -0.03 -22.69
N LEU A 36 -4.42 -0.56 -21.73
CA LEU A 36 -5.07 0.24 -20.68
C LEU A 36 -4.04 0.91 -19.76
N CYS A 37 -3.07 0.13 -19.27
CA CYS A 37 -2.11 0.58 -18.27
C CYS A 37 -1.10 1.60 -18.79
N LEU A 38 -0.92 1.72 -20.13
CA LEU A 38 -0.14 2.80 -20.72
C LEU A 38 -0.71 4.19 -20.39
N GLN A 39 -2.03 4.29 -20.23
CA GLN A 39 -2.74 5.55 -19.97
C GLN A 39 -3.17 5.65 -18.50
N TYR A 40 -3.61 4.53 -17.93
CA TYR A 40 -4.17 4.45 -16.58
C TYR A 40 -3.36 3.48 -15.70
N PRO A 41 -2.21 3.90 -15.14
CA PRO A 41 -1.33 3.00 -14.38
C PRO A 41 -1.76 2.75 -12.93
N SER A 42 -2.86 3.36 -12.44
CA SER A 42 -3.28 3.27 -11.04
C SER A 42 -4.77 3.02 -10.87
N VAL A 43 -5.14 2.34 -9.77
CA VAL A 43 -6.54 2.03 -9.42
C VAL A 43 -7.40 3.29 -9.40
N ARG A 44 -6.90 4.38 -8.79
CA ARG A 44 -7.64 5.65 -8.70
C ARG A 44 -7.85 6.31 -10.06
N ARG A 45 -6.86 6.25 -10.96
CA ARG A 45 -6.99 6.81 -12.31
C ARG A 45 -8.00 6.02 -13.14
N PHE A 46 -7.96 4.69 -13.03
CA PHE A 46 -8.90 3.84 -13.73
C PHE A 46 -10.33 3.98 -13.20
N ALA A 47 -10.52 4.04 -11.87
CA ALA A 47 -11.81 4.28 -11.25
C ALA A 47 -12.43 5.63 -11.68
N ALA A 48 -11.61 6.68 -11.80
CA ALA A 48 -12.05 8.02 -12.22
C ALA A 48 -12.28 8.19 -13.73
N MET A 49 -12.15 7.13 -14.53
CA MET A 49 -12.25 7.22 -16.00
C MET A 49 -13.67 7.52 -16.50
N ALA A 50 -14.70 7.13 -15.75
CA ALA A 50 -16.09 7.33 -16.09
C ALA A 50 -16.95 7.36 -14.82
N ASP A 51 -18.17 7.89 -14.90
CA ASP A 51 -19.12 7.86 -13.78
C ASP A 51 -20.17 6.73 -13.95
N SER A 52 -20.37 6.25 -15.18
CA SER A 52 -21.30 5.17 -15.49
C SER A 52 -20.69 4.05 -16.34
N LYS A 53 -21.27 2.84 -16.25
CA LYS A 53 -20.88 1.71 -17.13
C LYS A 53 -21.11 2.01 -18.62
N ALA A 54 -22.00 2.94 -18.97
CA ALA A 54 -22.25 3.30 -20.36
C ALA A 54 -21.12 4.17 -20.90
N GLU A 55 -20.74 5.20 -20.16
CA GLU A 55 -19.60 6.07 -20.48
C GLU A 55 -18.30 5.26 -20.52
N LEU A 56 -18.10 4.34 -19.57
CA LEU A 56 -16.95 3.46 -19.56
C LEU A 56 -16.80 2.67 -20.86
N ARG A 57 -17.88 2.04 -21.34
CA ARG A 57 -17.86 1.27 -22.59
C ARG A 57 -17.54 2.16 -23.79
N SER A 58 -18.06 3.37 -23.83
CA SER A 58 -17.75 4.35 -24.87
C SER A 58 -16.28 4.78 -24.83
N ALA A 59 -15.74 5.06 -23.65
CA ALA A 59 -14.33 5.42 -23.45
C ALA A 59 -13.40 4.27 -23.88
N LEU A 60 -13.65 3.03 -23.42
CA LEU A 60 -12.87 1.86 -23.80
C LEU A 60 -12.94 1.57 -25.31
N LYS A 61 -14.09 1.83 -25.95
CA LYS A 61 -14.24 1.71 -27.42
C LYS A 61 -13.42 2.78 -28.16
N ALA A 62 -13.38 4.01 -27.66
CA ALA A 62 -12.62 5.11 -28.26
C ALA A 62 -11.11 4.96 -28.07
N ASP A 63 -10.66 4.70 -26.85
CA ASP A 63 -9.25 4.75 -26.46
C ASP A 63 -8.51 3.44 -26.80
N LEU A 64 -9.14 2.30 -26.55
CA LEU A 64 -8.53 0.97 -26.68
C LEU A 64 -9.04 0.19 -27.89
N ARG A 65 -9.97 0.77 -28.67
CA ARG A 65 -10.58 0.14 -29.87
C ARG A 65 -11.23 -1.22 -29.56
N ILE A 66 -11.76 -1.38 -28.35
CA ILE A 66 -12.51 -2.58 -27.94
C ILE A 66 -13.97 -2.36 -28.30
N ASP A 67 -14.40 -2.95 -29.41
CA ASP A 67 -15.76 -2.87 -29.93
C ASP A 67 -16.60 -4.11 -29.53
N PRO A 68 -17.61 -3.97 -28.66
CA PRO A 68 -18.49 -5.09 -28.28
C PRO A 68 -19.31 -5.67 -29.44
N ASP A 69 -19.43 -4.95 -30.56
CA ASP A 69 -20.17 -5.35 -31.76
C ASP A 69 -19.29 -6.10 -32.77
N ALA A 70 -17.96 -5.98 -32.69
CA ALA A 70 -17.03 -6.61 -33.62
C ALA A 70 -16.92 -8.14 -33.44
N GLY A 71 -17.33 -8.68 -32.30
CA GLY A 71 -17.38 -10.14 -32.07
C GLY A 71 -17.48 -10.55 -30.61
N GLY A 72 -17.75 -11.84 -30.38
CA GLY A 72 -17.92 -12.40 -29.04
C GLY A 72 -16.70 -12.25 -28.12
N ALA A 73 -15.49 -12.36 -28.69
CA ALA A 73 -14.24 -12.18 -27.93
C ALA A 73 -14.04 -10.73 -27.43
N GLN A 74 -14.36 -9.73 -28.26
CA GLN A 74 -14.28 -8.32 -27.83
C GLN A 74 -15.36 -7.97 -26.82
N ARG A 75 -16.56 -8.56 -26.94
CA ARG A 75 -17.63 -8.42 -25.95
C ARG A 75 -17.24 -9.02 -24.60
N ALA A 76 -16.60 -10.19 -24.58
CA ALA A 76 -16.09 -10.80 -23.36
C ALA A 76 -14.99 -9.93 -22.72
N THR A 77 -14.06 -9.42 -23.52
CA THR A 77 -12.99 -8.51 -23.07
C THR A 77 -13.57 -7.23 -22.44
N MET A 78 -14.55 -6.62 -23.10
CA MET A 78 -15.26 -5.45 -22.58
C MET A 78 -15.96 -5.77 -21.24
N ALA A 79 -16.59 -6.94 -21.12
CA ALA A 79 -17.23 -7.34 -19.87
C ALA A 79 -16.22 -7.52 -18.72
N SER A 80 -15.08 -8.16 -18.96
CA SER A 80 -13.99 -8.28 -17.98
C SER A 80 -13.47 -6.92 -17.53
N LEU A 81 -13.25 -5.98 -18.46
CA LEU A 81 -12.81 -4.62 -18.13
C LEU A 81 -13.84 -3.84 -17.32
N VAL A 82 -15.13 -3.97 -17.65
CA VAL A 82 -16.21 -3.36 -16.86
C VAL A 82 -16.22 -3.93 -15.43
N THR A 83 -16.06 -5.24 -15.26
CA THR A 83 -15.99 -5.88 -13.94
C THR A 83 -14.79 -5.38 -13.14
N ALA A 84 -13.59 -5.32 -13.75
CA ALA A 84 -12.39 -4.79 -13.11
C ALA A 84 -12.55 -3.33 -12.70
N TRP A 85 -13.14 -2.50 -13.56
CA TRP A 85 -13.41 -1.09 -13.26
C TRP A 85 -14.36 -0.92 -12.08
N GLN A 86 -15.42 -1.71 -12.01
CA GLN A 86 -16.35 -1.68 -10.87
C GLN A 86 -15.64 -2.03 -9.56
N ALA A 87 -14.80 -3.08 -9.57
CA ALA A 87 -14.00 -3.44 -8.40
C ALA A 87 -13.06 -2.29 -7.97
N CYS A 88 -12.44 -1.59 -8.93
CA CYS A 88 -11.61 -0.42 -8.66
C CYS A 88 -12.43 0.74 -8.05
N CYS A 89 -13.66 0.97 -8.52
CA CYS A 89 -14.54 1.98 -7.94
C CYS A 89 -14.92 1.64 -6.49
N ASP A 90 -15.30 0.38 -6.23
CA ASP A 90 -15.63 -0.10 -4.89
C ASP A 90 -14.44 0.00 -3.94
N MET A 91 -13.23 -0.32 -4.42
CA MET A 91 -11.99 -0.14 -3.66
C MET A 91 -11.72 1.32 -3.32
N ALA A 92 -11.84 2.22 -4.30
CA ALA A 92 -11.61 3.65 -4.10
C ALA A 92 -12.61 4.24 -3.10
N GLU A 93 -13.87 3.83 -3.14
CA GLU A 93 -14.90 4.29 -2.20
C GLU A 93 -14.66 3.76 -0.78
N LYS A 94 -14.33 2.48 -0.63
CA LYS A 94 -13.96 1.90 0.67
C LYS A 94 -12.72 2.57 1.25
N GLU A 95 -11.72 2.88 0.43
CA GLU A 95 -10.51 3.58 0.88
C GLU A 95 -10.86 4.98 1.42
N ARG A 96 -11.75 5.71 0.73
CA ARG A 96 -12.23 7.03 1.17
C ARG A 96 -13.00 6.94 2.47
N GLN A 97 -13.89 5.96 2.60
CA GLN A 97 -14.68 5.75 3.80
C GLN A 97 -13.79 5.40 5.01
N GLN A 98 -12.84 4.47 4.84
CA GLN A 98 -11.87 4.10 5.88
C GLN A 98 -11.02 5.30 6.31
N ARG A 99 -10.60 6.13 5.35
CA ARG A 99 -9.85 7.36 5.65
C ARG A 99 -10.70 8.37 6.43
N SER A 100 -11.98 8.48 6.12
CA SER A 100 -12.92 9.34 6.85
C SER A 100 -13.15 8.84 8.29
N GLU A 101 -13.41 7.54 8.45
CA GLU A 101 -13.65 6.90 9.75
C GLU A 101 -12.44 7.01 10.68
N ALA A 102 -11.23 6.78 10.16
CA ALA A 102 -9.99 6.92 10.93
C ALA A 102 -9.81 8.34 11.48
N LYS A 103 -10.11 9.35 10.66
CA LYS A 103 -10.07 10.76 11.07
C LYS A 103 -11.09 11.08 12.17
N VAL A 104 -12.31 10.57 12.06
CA VAL A 104 -13.35 10.77 13.07
C VAL A 104 -12.97 10.12 14.41
N LEU A 105 -12.33 8.95 14.37
CA LEU A 105 -11.90 8.22 15.57
C LEU A 105 -10.60 8.76 16.19
N GLY A 106 -9.87 9.64 15.49
CA GLY A 106 -8.56 10.15 15.94
C GLY A 106 -7.49 9.05 16.07
N VAL A 107 -7.62 7.98 15.28
CA VAL A 107 -6.67 6.86 15.26
C VAL A 107 -5.87 6.91 13.96
N PRO A 108 -4.53 6.77 14.00
CA PRO A 108 -3.71 6.73 12.80
C PRO A 108 -4.20 5.68 11.81
N ARG A 109 -4.39 6.08 10.56
CA ARG A 109 -4.80 5.16 9.50
C ARG A 109 -3.74 4.08 9.35
N VAL A 110 -4.13 2.82 9.49
CA VAL A 110 -3.25 1.70 9.17
C VAL A 110 -2.93 1.75 7.67
N LEU A 111 -1.65 1.92 7.33
CA LEU A 111 -1.20 1.88 5.95
C LEU A 111 -1.38 0.46 5.39
N SER A 112 -1.95 0.37 4.19
CA SER A 112 -2.10 -0.91 3.51
C SER A 112 -0.74 -1.56 3.30
N TYR A 113 -0.72 -2.89 3.15
CA TYR A 113 0.52 -3.59 2.81
C TYR A 113 1.11 -3.11 1.48
N THR A 114 0.25 -2.76 0.51
CA THR A 114 0.64 -2.30 -0.82
C THR A 114 1.28 -0.91 -0.77
N ASP A 115 0.71 0.03 -0.01
CA ASP A 115 1.29 1.37 0.24
C ASP A 115 2.69 1.24 0.86
N ARG A 116 2.83 0.37 1.88
CA ARG A 116 4.11 0.16 2.58
C ARG A 116 5.19 -0.43 1.67
N ASN A 117 4.83 -1.41 0.83
CA ASN A 117 5.78 -1.96 -0.14
C ASN A 117 6.15 -0.96 -1.23
N ALA A 118 5.20 -0.15 -1.68
CA ALA A 118 5.48 0.92 -2.66
C ALA A 118 6.49 1.94 -2.11
N MET A 119 6.35 2.33 -0.82
CA MET A 119 7.32 3.20 -0.13
C MET A 119 8.69 2.55 -0.02
N LEU A 120 8.74 1.26 0.35
CA LEU A 120 9.99 0.51 0.43
C LEU A 120 10.68 0.43 -0.95
N HIS A 121 9.97 0.05 -2.01
CA HIS A 121 10.54 0.01 -3.35
C HIS A 121 10.99 1.40 -3.84
N ALA A 122 10.28 2.47 -3.49
CA ALA A 122 10.72 3.83 -3.79
C ALA A 122 12.03 4.18 -3.08
N TYR A 123 12.18 3.78 -1.81
CA TYR A 123 13.42 3.91 -1.06
C TYR A 123 14.55 3.08 -1.69
N GLU A 124 14.30 1.80 -1.98
CA GLU A 124 15.31 0.89 -2.52
C GLU A 124 15.84 1.33 -3.89
N ARG A 125 14.98 1.94 -4.72
CA ARG A 125 15.40 2.52 -6.00
C ARG A 125 16.37 3.69 -5.87
N SER A 126 16.33 4.44 -4.77
CA SER A 126 17.11 5.66 -4.58
C SER A 126 18.32 5.46 -3.68
N TYR A 127 18.22 4.61 -2.65
CA TYR A 127 19.25 4.44 -1.62
C TYR A 127 19.78 3.00 -1.50
N GLY A 128 19.19 2.04 -2.21
CA GLY A 128 19.56 0.63 -2.15
C GLY A 128 18.75 -0.18 -1.13
N HIS A 129 19.06 -1.47 -1.06
CA HIS A 129 18.30 -2.44 -0.27
C HIS A 129 18.31 -2.14 1.23
N LEU A 130 17.15 -2.30 1.88
CA LEU A 130 16.96 -2.10 3.32
C LEU A 130 16.65 -3.43 4.00
N GLU A 131 17.41 -3.80 5.03
CA GLU A 131 17.18 -5.04 5.76
C GLU A 131 15.99 -4.90 6.74
N ASP A 132 15.26 -5.99 7.00
CA ASP A 132 14.05 -5.99 7.83
C ASP A 132 14.27 -5.42 9.26
N ARG A 133 15.47 -5.60 9.83
CA ARG A 133 15.87 -5.02 11.12
C ARG A 133 16.03 -3.50 11.11
N GLU A 134 16.24 -2.92 9.93
CA GLU A 134 16.41 -1.47 9.72
C GLU A 134 15.14 -0.82 9.16
N GLN A 135 14.25 -1.62 8.58
CA GLN A 135 12.96 -1.17 8.11
C GLN A 135 12.10 -0.71 9.31
N PRO A 136 11.51 0.49 9.28
CA PRO A 136 10.61 0.94 10.33
C PRO A 136 9.35 0.07 10.42
N SER A 137 8.78 -0.04 11.62
CA SER A 137 7.53 -0.75 11.85
C SER A 137 6.37 -0.13 11.07
N SER A 138 5.35 -0.94 10.74
CA SER A 138 4.15 -0.47 10.03
C SER A 138 3.46 0.69 10.75
N ASP A 139 3.39 0.60 12.07
CA ASP A 139 2.68 1.55 12.92
C ASP A 139 3.44 2.88 12.98
N TYR A 140 4.77 2.82 12.98
CA TYR A 140 5.61 4.01 12.98
C TYR A 140 5.51 4.76 11.64
N VAL A 141 5.52 4.04 10.51
CA VAL A 141 5.34 4.67 9.19
C VAL A 141 3.95 5.28 9.08
N ALA A 142 2.91 4.62 9.58
CA ALA A 142 1.54 5.15 9.60
C ALA A 142 1.44 6.46 10.38
N LEU A 143 2.05 6.53 11.58
CA LEU A 143 2.10 7.74 12.39
C LEU A 143 2.78 8.89 11.63
N LYS A 144 3.94 8.64 11.01
CA LYS A 144 4.67 9.68 10.27
C LYS A 144 3.94 10.17 9.02
N VAL A 145 3.21 9.29 8.33
CA VAL A 145 2.36 9.72 7.21
C VAL A 145 1.25 10.65 7.70
N GLU A 146 0.66 10.39 8.85
CA GLU A 146 -0.37 11.26 9.42
C GLU A 146 0.18 12.63 9.85
N GLU A 147 1.32 12.67 10.54
CA GLU A 147 1.99 13.93 10.89
C GLU A 147 2.30 14.78 9.65
N ILE A 148 2.70 14.14 8.55
CA ILE A 148 2.91 14.80 7.24
C ILE A 148 1.58 15.34 6.68
N GLU A 149 0.50 14.56 6.75
CA GLU A 149 -0.83 14.98 6.27
C GLU A 149 -1.41 16.15 7.10
N GLN A 150 -1.10 16.21 8.39
CA GLN A 150 -1.53 17.28 9.30
C GLN A 150 -0.62 18.52 9.23
N GLY A 151 0.61 18.37 8.73
CA GLY A 151 1.60 19.44 8.65
C GLY A 151 2.35 19.69 9.97
N GLU A 152 2.24 18.79 10.94
CA GLU A 152 2.84 18.89 12.26
C GLU A 152 3.79 17.72 12.50
N LEU A 153 5.04 17.86 12.07
CA LEU A 153 6.07 16.86 12.29
C LEU A 153 6.61 16.94 13.73
N LEU A 154 6.42 15.87 14.49
CA LEU A 154 6.91 15.75 15.86
C LEU A 154 8.06 14.73 15.92
N ALA A 155 9.07 15.01 16.73
CA ALA A 155 10.12 14.03 17.00
C ALA A 155 9.55 12.93 17.91
N SER A 156 9.49 11.69 17.42
CA SER A 156 9.08 10.55 18.24
C SER A 156 10.18 10.18 19.24
N ALA A 157 9.79 9.72 20.42
CA ALA A 157 10.74 9.18 21.37
C ALA A 157 11.41 7.92 20.80
N LEU A 158 12.69 7.68 21.13
CA LEU A 158 13.42 6.50 20.64
C LEU A 158 12.72 5.17 20.99
N ASP A 159 11.98 5.17 22.10
CA ASP A 159 11.21 4.04 22.60
C ASP A 159 10.02 3.64 21.69
N GLU A 160 9.55 4.58 20.86
CA GLU A 160 8.39 4.42 19.96
C GLU A 160 8.81 4.01 18.53
N VAL A 161 10.12 4.02 18.25
CA VAL A 161 10.67 3.67 16.94
C VAL A 161 10.99 2.17 16.90
N GLY A 162 10.00 1.37 16.48
CA GLY A 162 10.18 -0.07 16.27
C GLY A 162 10.69 -0.40 14.86
N SER A 163 11.37 -1.55 14.72
CA SER A 163 11.66 -2.15 13.42
C SER A 163 10.51 -3.03 12.93
N LYS A 164 10.51 -3.41 11.65
CA LYS A 164 9.56 -4.38 11.06
C LYS A 164 9.64 -5.74 11.78
N ASP A 165 10.82 -6.19 12.17
CA ASP A 165 11.02 -7.42 12.95
C ASP A 165 10.36 -7.35 14.35
N GLU A 166 10.36 -6.17 14.98
CA GLU A 166 9.71 -5.98 16.27
C GLU A 166 8.18 -5.82 16.16
N ALA A 167 7.65 -5.53 14.96
CA ALA A 167 6.27 -5.13 14.71
C ALA A 167 5.21 -6.26 14.81
N LEU A 168 5.59 -7.48 15.16
CA LEU A 168 4.67 -8.63 15.22
C LEU A 168 4.12 -8.94 16.63
N THR A 169 4.55 -8.23 17.67
CA THR A 169 4.12 -8.54 19.06
C THR A 169 3.17 -7.48 19.63
N LEU A 170 1.95 -7.37 19.09
CA LEU A 170 0.84 -6.82 19.86
C LEU A 170 0.39 -7.89 20.86
N SER A 171 0.96 -7.91 22.06
CA SER A 171 0.44 -8.75 23.13
C SER A 171 -0.86 -8.13 23.64
N VAL A 172 -1.99 -8.66 23.19
CA VAL A 172 -3.29 -8.36 23.79
C VAL A 172 -3.37 -9.14 25.09
N GLN A 173 -3.22 -8.47 26.23
CA GLN A 173 -3.44 -9.10 27.52
C GLN A 173 -4.93 -9.02 27.84
N SER A 174 -5.60 -10.17 27.81
CA SER A 174 -6.95 -10.34 28.36
C SER A 174 -6.82 -10.82 29.81
N SER A 175 -7.12 -9.94 30.77
CA SER A 175 -7.26 -10.33 32.17
C SER A 175 -8.74 -10.35 32.54
N VAL A 176 -9.19 -11.44 33.17
CA VAL A 176 -10.54 -11.53 33.73
C VAL A 176 -10.44 -11.22 35.22
N ASP A 177 -11.08 -10.13 35.65
CA ASP A 177 -11.16 -9.80 37.07
C ASP A 177 -12.03 -10.83 37.81
N ALA A 178 -11.85 -11.02 39.12
CA ALA A 178 -12.61 -11.99 39.93
C ALA A 178 -14.15 -11.79 39.90
N SER A 179 -14.62 -10.64 39.39
CA SER A 179 -16.02 -10.33 39.13
C SER A 179 -16.51 -10.71 37.72
N GLY A 180 -15.71 -11.43 36.93
CA GLY A 180 -16.05 -11.85 35.56
C GLY A 180 -15.97 -10.75 34.50
N ARG A 181 -15.34 -9.60 34.81
CA ARG A 181 -15.17 -8.50 33.84
C ARG A 181 -13.92 -8.72 33.00
N LEU A 182 -14.09 -8.82 31.69
CA LEU A 182 -12.99 -8.91 30.73
C LEU A 182 -12.36 -7.53 30.54
N ARG A 183 -11.11 -7.37 30.96
CA ARG A 183 -10.28 -6.20 30.64
C ARG A 183 -9.34 -6.59 29.50
N VAL A 184 -9.45 -5.87 28.40
CA VAL A 184 -8.56 -6.01 27.25
C VAL A 184 -7.66 -4.78 27.23
N THR A 185 -6.41 -4.96 27.64
CA THR A 185 -5.41 -3.89 27.60
C THR A 185 -4.50 -4.14 26.40
N ARG A 186 -4.41 -3.16 25.49
CA ARG A 186 -3.43 -3.17 24.40
C ARG A 186 -2.16 -2.53 24.91
N GLU A 187 -1.15 -3.33 25.22
CA GLU A 187 0.18 -2.81 25.53
C GLU A 187 1.00 -2.69 24.25
N ARG A 188 1.52 -1.49 23.97
CA ARG A 188 2.56 -1.32 22.94
C ARG A 188 3.88 -1.75 23.55
N LYS A 189 4.52 -2.76 22.96
CA LYS A 189 5.86 -3.18 23.38
C LYS A 189 6.82 -2.02 23.13
N LYS A 190 7.47 -1.56 24.20
CA LYS A 190 8.57 -0.60 24.13
C LYS A 190 9.65 -1.19 23.22
N SER A 191 10.05 -0.46 22.17
CA SER A 191 11.12 -0.94 21.29
C SER A 191 12.36 -1.19 22.13
N SER A 192 13.00 -2.34 21.92
CA SER A 192 14.24 -2.60 22.63
C SER A 192 15.29 -1.76 21.93
N SER A 193 15.72 -0.67 22.59
CA SER A 193 16.84 0.14 22.12
C SER A 193 17.93 -0.79 21.60
N ARG A 194 18.45 -0.52 20.39
CA ARG A 194 19.50 -1.29 19.71
C ARG A 194 20.39 -1.92 20.76
N ARG A 195 20.43 -3.26 20.83
CA ARG A 195 21.43 -3.94 21.64
C ARG A 195 22.77 -3.40 21.17
N THR A 196 23.35 -2.49 21.94
CA THR A 196 24.75 -2.13 21.81
C THR A 196 25.50 -3.46 21.74
N PRO A 197 26.37 -3.67 20.73
CA PRO A 197 27.28 -4.80 20.78
C PRO A 197 27.93 -4.80 22.16
N ARG A 198 27.84 -5.92 22.85
CA ARG A 198 28.43 -6.11 24.17
C ARG A 198 29.88 -5.63 24.13
N SER A 199 30.23 -4.79 25.11
CA SER A 199 31.58 -4.36 25.47
C SER A 199 32.45 -3.79 24.34
N CYS A 200 32.33 -2.49 24.10
CA CYS A 200 33.53 -1.72 23.80
C CYS A 200 34.12 -1.31 25.17
N GLY A 201 35.31 -1.81 25.49
CA GLY A 201 36.07 -1.40 26.68
C GLY A 201 36.36 0.12 26.68
N PRO A 202 36.97 0.68 27.74
CA PRO A 202 37.00 2.12 28.03
C PRO A 202 37.81 3.01 27.07
N SER A 203 38.03 2.60 25.81
CA SER A 203 38.94 3.27 24.88
C SER A 203 38.29 4.21 23.86
N CYS A 204 36.96 4.36 23.83
CA CYS A 204 36.30 5.31 22.92
C CYS A 204 35.96 6.62 23.63
N ALA A 205 36.99 7.27 24.18
CA ALA A 205 36.91 8.67 24.57
C ALA A 205 36.95 9.52 23.29
N TRP A 206 35.83 10.18 23.00
CA TRP A 206 35.74 11.20 21.96
C TRP A 206 36.70 12.35 22.29
N LYS A 207 37.89 12.35 21.69
CA LYS A 207 38.74 13.55 21.65
C LYS A 207 38.13 14.55 20.67
N LEU A 208 37.29 15.42 21.21
CA LEU A 208 37.07 16.75 20.64
C LEU A 208 38.44 17.45 20.59
N ARG A 209 38.94 17.72 19.38
CA ARG A 209 40.02 18.69 19.17
C ARG A 209 39.39 20.03 18.76
N PRO A 210 39.95 21.15 19.26
CA PRO A 210 39.44 22.50 19.03
C PRO A 210 39.59 22.97 17.58
#